data_AF-A0A8T4GWH5-F1
#
_entry.id   AF-A0A8T4GWH5-F1
#
_cell.length_a   1.000
_cell.length_b   1.000
_cell.length_c   1.000
_cell.angle_alpha   90.00
_cell.angle_beta   90.00
_cell.angle_gamma   90.00
#
_symmetry.space_group_name_H-M   'P 1'
#
loop_
_entity.id
_entity.type
_entity.pdbx_description
1 polymer ?
#
loop_
_entity_poly.entity_id
_entity_poly.type
_entity_poly.pdbx_seq_one_letter_code
_entity_poly.pdbx_strand_id
1 'polypeptide(L)'
;MGLEPTEAVERAERMLKGAYSGLKQFESGSGEEKYLGVYNAVSFGRNLTFALQKATSQDEEFDAWYADRVEVLKEDPVCRHMKDLRNKMEKEGASGVASYASFSGSPSELQRQVPSWSDSIFIGDEWGGSGFTVETDDGEEVKFYMEFEDVSVESGLFFPDLEDGDPVYGDITDAEDDLKYYLKILAELVKDGKEKFGDEG
;
A
#
# COMPACT_ATOMS: atom_id res chain seq x y z
N MET A 1 18.86 -15.71 -18.19
CA MET A 1 19.83 -14.69 -18.62
C MET A 1 19.84 -13.67 -17.50
N GLY A 2 20.99 -13.49 -16.82
CA GLY A 2 21.14 -12.48 -15.78
C GLY A 2 21.07 -11.07 -16.38
N LEU A 3 20.89 -10.07 -15.52
CA LEU A 3 20.98 -8.66 -15.89
C LEU A 3 22.34 -8.12 -15.45
N GLU A 4 22.89 -7.16 -16.19
CA GLU A 4 24.01 -6.37 -15.67
C GLU A 4 23.56 -5.55 -14.44
N PRO A 5 24.44 -5.26 -13.48
CA PRO A 5 24.13 -4.43 -12.30
C PRO A 5 23.39 -3.12 -12.64
N THR A 6 23.90 -2.36 -13.61
CA THR A 6 23.29 -1.10 -14.07
C THR A 6 21.86 -1.31 -14.55
N GLU A 7 21.64 -2.31 -15.42
CA GLU A 7 20.31 -2.63 -15.95
C GLU A 7 19.33 -3.07 -14.85
N ALA A 8 19.81 -3.83 -13.86
CA ALA A 8 19.00 -4.26 -12.73
C ALA A 8 18.58 -3.08 -11.85
N VAL A 9 19.49 -2.14 -11.59
CA VAL A 9 19.20 -0.90 -10.83
C VAL A 9 18.23 0.00 -11.59
N GLU A 10 18.40 0.21 -12.90
CA GLU A 10 17.45 0.97 -13.72
C GLU A 10 16.06 0.33 -13.75
N ARG A 11 16.01 -1.00 -13.79
CA ARG A 11 14.74 -1.73 -13.72
C ARG A 11 14.11 -1.60 -12.35
N ALA A 12 14.90 -1.66 -11.28
CA ALA A 12 14.45 -1.44 -9.91
C ALA A 12 13.87 -0.02 -9.74
N GLU A 13 14.51 1.01 -10.30
CA GLU A 13 13.98 2.38 -10.31
C GLU A 13 12.63 2.47 -11.03
N ARG A 14 12.47 1.80 -12.17
CA ARG A 14 11.18 1.75 -12.87
C ARG A 14 10.08 1.10 -12.04
N MET A 15 10.40 0.01 -11.32
CA MET A 15 9.46 -0.62 -10.40
C MET A 15 9.12 0.31 -9.23
N LEU A 16 10.10 1.04 -8.68
CA LEU A 16 9.87 2.02 -7.62
C LEU A 16 8.86 3.11 -8.05
N LYS A 17 8.98 3.62 -9.28
CA LYS A 17 8.00 4.58 -9.85
C LYS A 17 6.59 3.98 -9.93
N GLY A 18 6.47 2.71 -10.31
CA GLY A 18 5.21 1.97 -10.28
C GLY A 18 4.64 1.84 -8.87
N ALA A 19 5.50 1.56 -7.89
CA ALA A 19 5.09 1.43 -6.49
C ALA A 19 4.57 2.75 -5.91
N TYR A 20 5.26 3.87 -6.19
CA TYR A 20 4.77 5.21 -5.85
C TYR A 20 3.48 5.58 -6.56
N SER A 21 3.27 5.10 -7.79
CA SER A 21 1.99 5.31 -8.50
C SER A 21 0.85 4.55 -7.82
N GLY A 22 1.12 3.35 -7.28
CA GLY A 22 0.20 2.61 -6.42
C GLY A 22 -0.12 3.36 -5.13
N LEU A 23 0.89 3.89 -4.42
CA LEU A 23 0.65 4.70 -3.22
C LEU A 23 -0.21 5.93 -3.53
N LYS A 24 0.10 6.65 -4.61
CA LYS A 24 -0.71 7.81 -5.03
C LYS A 24 -2.15 7.40 -5.34
N GLN A 25 -2.36 6.26 -5.99
CA GLN A 25 -3.68 5.73 -6.26
C GLN A 25 -4.43 5.40 -4.97
N PHE A 26 -3.73 4.86 -3.96
CA PHE A 26 -4.31 4.60 -2.64
C PHE A 26 -4.71 5.91 -1.92
N GLU A 27 -3.84 6.93 -1.93
CA GLU A 27 -4.09 8.23 -1.30
C GLU A 27 -5.26 9.00 -1.94
N SER A 28 -5.41 8.93 -3.27
CA SER A 28 -6.43 9.70 -4.00
C SER A 28 -7.68 8.91 -4.39
N GLY A 29 -7.65 7.59 -4.23
CA GLY A 29 -8.71 6.68 -4.68
C GLY A 29 -9.87 6.60 -3.69
N SER A 30 -11.00 6.10 -4.17
CA SER A 30 -12.17 5.79 -3.33
C SER A 30 -12.66 4.36 -3.57
N GLY A 31 -13.25 3.74 -2.55
CA GLY A 31 -13.70 2.35 -2.62
C GLY A 31 -12.58 1.39 -3.06
N GLU A 32 -12.90 0.52 -4.01
CA GLU A 32 -11.98 -0.50 -4.52
C GLU A 32 -10.69 0.10 -5.15
N GLU A 33 -10.73 1.36 -5.61
CA GLU A 33 -9.52 2.02 -6.11
C GLU A 33 -8.42 2.15 -5.05
N LYS A 34 -8.80 2.33 -3.77
CA LYS A 34 -7.84 2.34 -2.66
C LYS A 34 -7.11 1.00 -2.59
N TYR A 35 -7.87 -0.10 -2.61
CA TYR A 35 -7.29 -1.44 -2.60
C TYR A 35 -6.38 -1.71 -3.78
N LEU A 36 -6.78 -1.31 -5.00
CA LEU A 36 -5.92 -1.42 -6.18
C LEU A 36 -4.62 -0.63 -6.01
N GLY A 37 -4.67 0.53 -5.35
CA GLY A 37 -3.50 1.30 -4.97
C GLY A 37 -2.53 0.52 -4.05
N VAL A 38 -3.06 -0.09 -2.98
CA VAL A 38 -2.28 -0.96 -2.08
C VAL A 38 -1.65 -2.12 -2.86
N TYR A 39 -2.46 -2.85 -3.62
CA TYR A 39 -2.02 -3.99 -4.42
C TYR A 39 -0.87 -3.60 -5.35
N ASN A 40 -1.01 -2.47 -6.06
CA ASN A 40 -0.01 -1.97 -6.98
C ASN A 40 1.28 -1.56 -6.24
N ALA A 41 1.17 -0.83 -5.13
CA ALA A 41 2.33 -0.40 -4.34
C ALA A 41 3.16 -1.61 -3.87
N VAL A 42 2.49 -2.60 -3.28
CA VAL A 42 3.09 -3.83 -2.75
C VAL A 42 3.68 -4.69 -3.87
N SER A 43 2.94 -4.89 -4.97
CA SER A 43 3.37 -5.73 -6.08
C SER A 43 4.59 -5.16 -6.80
N PHE A 44 4.58 -3.85 -7.10
CA PHE A 44 5.73 -3.19 -7.71
C PHE A 44 6.93 -3.14 -6.76
N GLY A 45 6.72 -2.91 -5.47
CA GLY A 45 7.78 -2.98 -4.46
C GLY A 45 8.45 -4.35 -4.42
N ARG A 46 7.68 -5.44 -4.50
CA ARG A 46 8.27 -6.79 -4.60
C ARG A 46 9.02 -7.00 -5.91
N ASN A 47 8.44 -6.57 -7.04
CA ASN A 47 9.07 -6.70 -8.35
C ASN A 47 10.40 -5.93 -8.45
N LEU A 48 10.57 -4.85 -7.70
CA LEU A 48 11.84 -4.14 -7.54
C LEU A 48 12.92 -5.08 -7.00
N THR A 49 12.64 -5.77 -5.88
CA THR A 49 13.61 -6.71 -5.29
C THR A 49 13.93 -7.87 -6.24
N PHE A 50 12.95 -8.36 -7.02
CA PHE A 50 13.20 -9.36 -8.06
C PHE A 50 14.04 -8.83 -9.23
N ALA A 51 13.97 -7.54 -9.55
CA ALA A 51 14.83 -6.94 -10.56
C ALA A 51 16.29 -6.96 -10.10
N LEU A 52 16.56 -6.54 -8.85
CA LEU A 52 17.90 -6.56 -8.27
C LEU A 52 18.45 -7.99 -8.16
N GLN A 53 17.63 -8.95 -7.72
CA GLN A 53 18.02 -10.36 -7.65
C GLN A 53 18.45 -10.95 -8.99
N LYS A 54 18.02 -10.40 -10.13
CA LYS A 54 18.44 -10.92 -11.44
C LYS A 54 19.87 -10.54 -11.85
N ALA A 55 20.45 -9.51 -11.23
CA ALA A 55 21.86 -9.21 -11.35
C ALA A 55 22.72 -10.07 -10.41
N THR A 56 22.11 -10.60 -9.34
CA THR A 56 22.85 -11.52 -8.48
C THR A 56 23.23 -12.77 -9.26
N SER A 57 24.46 -13.26 -9.12
CA SER A 57 25.16 -14.26 -9.98
C SER A 57 25.92 -13.77 -11.21
N GLN A 58 25.87 -12.47 -11.57
CA GLN A 58 26.67 -11.93 -12.67
C GLN A 58 27.89 -11.13 -12.18
N ASP A 59 27.82 -10.56 -10.98
CA ASP A 59 28.86 -9.68 -10.43
C ASP A 59 29.03 -9.94 -8.91
N GLU A 60 30.25 -10.31 -8.49
CA GLU A 60 30.54 -10.66 -7.09
C GLU A 60 30.44 -9.45 -6.15
N GLU A 61 30.71 -8.24 -6.64
CA GLU A 61 30.61 -7.02 -5.84
C GLU A 61 29.15 -6.62 -5.62
N PHE A 62 28.31 -6.80 -6.65
CA PHE A 62 26.86 -6.63 -6.56
C PHE A 62 26.24 -7.65 -5.62
N ASP A 63 26.66 -8.92 -5.71
CA ASP A 63 26.22 -9.99 -4.80
C ASP A 63 26.50 -9.63 -3.34
N ALA A 64 27.73 -9.21 -3.03
CA ALA A 64 28.11 -8.80 -1.68
C ALA A 64 27.31 -7.58 -1.20
N TRP A 65 27.17 -6.55 -2.04
CA TRP A 65 26.38 -5.36 -1.72
C TRP A 65 24.91 -5.70 -1.46
N TYR A 66 24.30 -6.50 -2.33
CA TYR A 66 22.87 -6.81 -2.25
C TYR A 66 22.55 -7.73 -1.07
N ALA A 67 23.47 -8.66 -0.73
CA ALA A 67 23.32 -9.55 0.43
C ALA A 67 23.11 -8.76 1.73
N ASP A 68 23.93 -7.73 1.99
CA ASP A 68 23.80 -6.89 3.18
C ASP A 68 22.43 -6.20 3.26
N ARG A 69 21.92 -5.70 2.12
CA ARG A 69 20.61 -5.02 2.08
C ARG A 69 19.45 -5.99 2.23
N VAL A 70 19.58 -7.22 1.73
CA VAL A 70 18.56 -8.25 1.90
C VAL A 70 18.38 -8.61 3.37
N GLU A 71 19.45 -8.63 4.17
CA GLU A 71 19.33 -8.87 5.62
C GLU A 71 18.55 -7.74 6.30
N VAL A 72 18.81 -6.47 5.95
CA VAL A 72 18.02 -5.33 6.47
C VAL A 72 16.52 -5.50 6.15
N LEU A 73 16.18 -5.85 4.90
CA LEU A 73 14.78 -6.07 4.50
C LEU A 73 14.12 -7.27 5.20
N LYS A 74 14.90 -8.29 5.58
CA LYS A 74 14.40 -9.47 6.31
C LYS A 74 14.20 -9.18 7.78
N GLU A 75 15.04 -8.34 8.38
CA GLU A 75 14.92 -7.95 9.77
C GLU A 75 13.78 -6.97 9.98
N ASP A 76 13.50 -6.13 8.99
CA ASP A 76 12.44 -5.13 9.02
C ASP A 76 11.01 -5.75 8.99
N PRO A 77 10.17 -5.50 10.02
CA PRO A 77 8.84 -6.10 10.12
C PRO A 77 7.89 -5.71 9.00
N VAL A 78 7.90 -4.45 8.58
CA VAL A 78 7.03 -3.94 7.50
C VAL A 78 7.44 -4.57 6.18
N CYS A 79 8.73 -4.63 5.88
CA CYS A 79 9.24 -5.27 4.66
C CYS A 79 8.89 -6.77 4.60
N ARG A 80 9.00 -7.49 5.74
CA ARG A 80 8.54 -8.88 5.84
C ARG A 80 7.05 -9.00 5.55
N HIS A 81 6.25 -8.16 6.18
CA HIS A 81 4.81 -8.15 6.00
C HIS A 81 4.42 -7.85 4.54
N MET A 82 4.98 -6.82 3.91
CA MET A 82 4.67 -6.46 2.52
C MET A 82 4.99 -7.60 1.55
N LYS A 83 6.05 -8.38 1.81
CA LYS A 83 6.36 -9.60 1.04
C LYS A 83 5.27 -10.66 1.20
N ASP A 84 4.79 -10.88 2.42
CA ASP A 84 3.79 -11.91 2.70
C ASP A 84 2.39 -11.49 2.23
N LEU A 85 2.04 -10.22 2.42
CA LEU A 85 0.85 -9.56 1.90
C LEU A 85 0.73 -9.73 0.38
N ARG A 86 1.80 -9.43 -0.37
CA ARG A 86 1.86 -9.66 -1.82
C ARG A 86 1.52 -11.10 -2.17
N ASN A 87 2.07 -12.07 -1.44
CA ASN A 87 1.83 -13.49 -1.70
C ASN A 87 0.38 -13.89 -1.42
N LYS A 88 -0.24 -13.34 -0.36
CA LYS A 88 -1.65 -13.56 -0.05
C LYS A 88 -2.54 -12.96 -1.15
N MET A 89 -2.31 -11.71 -1.53
CA MET A 89 -3.07 -11.03 -2.59
C MET A 89 -3.01 -11.79 -3.92
N GLU A 90 -1.82 -12.25 -4.35
CA GLU A 90 -1.67 -12.94 -5.63
C GLU A 90 -2.24 -14.37 -5.65
N LYS A 91 -2.20 -15.09 -4.52
CA LYS A 91 -2.55 -16.51 -4.48
C LYS A 91 -3.96 -16.79 -4.00
N GLU A 92 -4.43 -16.00 -3.04
CA GLU A 92 -5.67 -16.26 -2.31
C GLU A 92 -6.78 -15.29 -2.73
N GLY A 93 -6.44 -14.23 -3.49
CA GLY A 93 -7.39 -13.16 -3.81
C GLY A 93 -7.88 -12.41 -2.57
N ALA A 94 -7.25 -12.64 -1.41
CA ALA A 94 -7.56 -11.94 -0.18
C ALA A 94 -7.07 -10.50 -0.28
N SER A 95 -7.89 -9.56 0.19
CA SER A 95 -7.53 -8.14 0.19
C SER A 95 -6.29 -7.87 1.05
N GLY A 96 -6.07 -8.69 2.10
CA GLY A 96 -4.93 -8.55 3.02
C GLY A 96 -4.94 -7.24 3.83
N VAL A 97 -6.05 -6.50 3.76
CA VAL A 97 -6.32 -5.26 4.47
C VAL A 97 -7.64 -5.42 5.21
N ALA A 98 -7.75 -4.76 6.36
CA ALA A 98 -8.99 -4.59 7.09
C ALA A 98 -9.30 -3.08 7.18
N SER A 99 -10.57 -2.73 7.39
CA SER A 99 -10.98 -1.35 7.58
C SER A 99 -11.27 -1.04 9.04
N TYR A 100 -11.03 0.21 9.43
CA TYR A 100 -11.45 0.75 10.71
C TYR A 100 -12.35 1.96 10.49
N ALA A 101 -13.20 2.24 11.47
CA ALA A 101 -14.02 3.44 11.50
C ALA A 101 -14.24 3.92 12.94
N SER A 102 -14.16 5.23 13.11
CA SER A 102 -14.48 5.96 14.32
C SER A 102 -15.38 7.14 13.93
N PHE A 103 -16.40 7.41 14.74
CA PHE A 103 -17.31 8.53 14.55
C PHE A 103 -17.52 9.23 15.89
N SER A 104 -17.38 10.55 15.88
CA SER A 104 -17.79 11.42 16.97
C SER A 104 -18.55 12.63 16.44
N GLY A 105 -19.79 12.80 16.90
CA GLY A 105 -20.68 13.88 16.46
C GLY A 105 -22.15 13.54 16.67
N SER A 106 -23.04 14.43 16.22
CA SER A 106 -24.48 14.16 16.21
C SER A 106 -24.89 13.38 14.96
N PRO A 107 -25.64 12.27 15.08
CA PRO A 107 -26.25 11.63 13.92
C PRO A 107 -27.13 12.57 13.09
N SER A 108 -27.73 13.59 13.72
CA SER A 108 -28.53 14.60 13.01
C SER A 108 -27.68 15.58 12.20
N GLU A 109 -26.43 15.81 12.58
CA GLU A 109 -25.48 16.63 11.81
C GLU A 109 -24.98 15.84 10.61
N LEU A 110 -24.62 14.57 10.81
CA LEU A 110 -24.26 13.64 9.74
C LEU A 110 -25.37 13.53 8.68
N GLN A 111 -26.64 13.37 9.12
CA GLN A 111 -27.78 13.25 8.22
C GLN A 111 -28.05 14.52 7.38
N ARG A 112 -27.63 15.70 7.84
CA ARG A 112 -27.82 16.96 7.09
C ARG A 112 -26.84 17.11 5.93
N GLN A 113 -25.75 16.36 5.93
CA GLN A 113 -24.70 16.46 4.92
C GLN A 113 -24.97 15.58 3.71
N VAL A 114 -25.71 14.49 3.90
CA VAL A 114 -26.11 13.62 2.79
C VAL A 114 -27.34 14.19 2.08
N PRO A 115 -27.47 13.98 0.77
CA PRO A 115 -28.64 14.43 0.03
C PRO A 115 -29.92 13.80 0.56
N SER A 116 -31.04 14.54 0.57
CA SER A 116 -32.32 14.01 1.05
C SER A 116 -32.88 12.85 0.23
N TRP A 117 -32.31 12.60 -0.95
CA TRP A 117 -32.68 11.51 -1.84
C TRP A 117 -31.81 10.25 -1.65
N SER A 118 -30.79 10.28 -0.78
CA SER A 118 -30.01 9.08 -0.46
C SER A 118 -30.82 8.12 0.40
N ASP A 119 -30.59 6.82 0.24
CA ASP A 119 -31.28 5.79 1.02
C ASP A 119 -30.63 5.55 2.38
N SER A 120 -29.30 5.54 2.45
CA SER A 120 -28.58 5.30 3.71
C SER A 120 -27.21 5.97 3.75
N ILE A 121 -26.67 6.10 4.97
CA ILE A 121 -25.30 6.59 5.24
C ILE A 121 -24.44 5.40 5.64
N PHE A 122 -23.20 5.35 5.17
CA PHE A 122 -22.20 4.39 5.63
C PHE A 122 -20.93 5.11 6.12
N ILE A 123 -20.27 4.53 7.11
CA ILE A 123 -19.01 5.00 7.67
C ILE A 123 -18.06 3.79 7.76
N GLY A 124 -16.88 3.91 7.16
CA GLY A 124 -15.86 2.85 7.14
C GLY A 124 -16.36 1.56 6.51
N ASP A 125 -16.62 1.59 5.22
CA ASP A 125 -16.90 0.38 4.45
C ASP A 125 -15.67 -0.54 4.37
N GLU A 126 -15.77 -1.63 3.59
CA GLU A 126 -14.68 -2.59 3.43
C GLU A 126 -13.37 -1.99 2.89
N TRP A 127 -13.44 -0.79 2.29
CA TRP A 127 -12.30 -0.04 1.77
C TRP A 127 -11.90 1.16 2.64
N GLY A 128 -12.47 1.25 3.85
CA GLY A 128 -12.22 2.36 4.78
C GLY A 128 -12.82 3.69 4.31
N GLY A 129 -13.73 3.65 3.34
CA GLY A 129 -14.43 4.83 2.82
C GLY A 129 -15.72 5.11 3.57
N SER A 130 -16.19 6.34 3.48
CA SER A 130 -17.43 6.80 4.10
C SER A 130 -18.29 7.57 3.08
N GLY A 131 -19.60 7.60 3.26
CA GLY A 131 -20.51 8.26 2.32
C GLY A 131 -21.97 7.82 2.44
N PHE A 132 -22.67 7.73 1.32
CA PHE A 132 -24.08 7.33 1.27
C PHE A 132 -24.39 6.37 0.11
N THR A 133 -25.50 5.64 0.22
CA THR A 133 -25.97 4.73 -0.81
C THR A 133 -27.24 5.23 -1.49
N VAL A 134 -27.44 4.78 -2.74
CA VAL A 134 -28.67 4.93 -3.51
C VAL A 134 -29.06 3.59 -4.10
N GLU A 135 -30.30 3.16 -3.91
CA GLU A 135 -30.91 2.05 -4.63
C GLU A 135 -31.40 2.53 -6.01
N THR A 136 -30.91 1.87 -7.05
CA THR A 136 -31.33 2.13 -8.43
C THR A 136 -32.71 1.53 -8.71
N ASP A 137 -33.35 1.94 -9.81
CA ASP A 137 -34.64 1.37 -10.24
C ASP A 137 -34.60 -0.16 -10.43
N ASP A 138 -33.40 -0.72 -10.69
CA ASP A 138 -33.16 -2.16 -10.84
C ASP A 138 -32.85 -2.87 -9.51
N GLY A 139 -32.88 -2.15 -8.38
CA GLY A 139 -32.63 -2.68 -7.02
C GLY A 139 -31.14 -2.85 -6.67
N GLU A 140 -30.23 -2.32 -7.49
CA GLU A 140 -28.79 -2.30 -7.19
C GLU A 140 -28.45 -1.13 -6.25
N GLU A 141 -27.70 -1.40 -5.19
CA GLU A 141 -27.19 -0.38 -4.27
C GLU A 141 -25.85 0.20 -4.79
N VAL A 142 -25.81 1.52 -5.01
CA VAL A 142 -24.63 2.25 -5.47
C VAL A 142 -24.09 3.12 -4.35
N LYS A 143 -22.79 2.98 -4.04
CA LYS A 143 -22.08 3.80 -3.04
C LYS A 143 -21.53 5.08 -3.67
N PHE A 144 -21.78 6.21 -3.00
CA PHE A 144 -21.15 7.50 -3.28
C PHE A 144 -20.29 7.90 -2.09
N TYR A 145 -18.98 8.01 -2.33
CA TYR A 145 -18.01 8.37 -1.29
C TYR A 145 -17.95 9.89 -1.12
N MET A 146 -17.89 10.34 0.13
CA MET A 146 -17.70 11.74 0.46
C MET A 146 -17.00 11.90 1.82
N GLU A 147 -16.34 13.03 1.99
CA GLU A 147 -15.84 13.48 3.28
C GLU A 147 -16.97 14.19 4.03
N PHE A 148 -17.12 13.90 5.31
CA PHE A 148 -18.09 14.57 6.16
C PHE A 148 -17.46 15.80 6.81
N GLU A 149 -18.10 16.96 6.62
CA GLU A 149 -17.75 18.23 7.26
C GLU A 149 -18.43 18.33 8.64
N ASP A 150 -17.93 19.17 9.56
CA ASP A 150 -18.57 19.44 10.86
C ASP A 150 -18.80 18.25 11.82
N VAL A 151 -18.41 17.04 11.46
CA VAL A 151 -18.37 15.84 12.31
C VAL A 151 -16.99 15.21 12.21
N SER A 152 -16.57 14.47 13.23
CA SER A 152 -15.32 13.71 13.19
C SER A 152 -15.65 12.30 12.75
N VAL A 153 -15.20 11.96 11.54
CA VAL A 153 -15.17 10.61 11.00
C VAL A 153 -13.72 10.28 10.72
N GLU A 154 -13.22 9.23 11.33
CA GLU A 154 -11.91 8.67 11.02
C GLU A 154 -12.14 7.28 10.47
N SER A 155 -11.79 7.03 9.21
CA SER A 155 -11.85 5.71 8.63
C SER A 155 -10.69 5.51 7.68
N GLY A 156 -10.23 4.26 7.59
CA GLY A 156 -9.06 3.94 6.80
C GLY A 156 -8.87 2.43 6.68
N LEU A 157 -7.72 2.07 6.14
CA LEU A 157 -7.28 0.68 6.01
C LEU A 157 -6.10 0.44 6.94
N PHE A 158 -5.99 -0.78 7.45
CA PHE A 158 -4.85 -1.24 8.22
C PHE A 158 -4.50 -2.69 7.85
N PHE A 159 -3.30 -3.13 8.22
CA PHE A 159 -2.80 -4.47 7.95
C PHE A 159 -2.94 -5.37 9.19
N PRO A 160 -3.95 -6.26 9.26
CA PRO A 160 -4.24 -7.00 10.48
C PRO A 160 -3.13 -7.98 10.89
N ASP A 161 -2.37 -8.52 9.92
CA ASP A 161 -1.28 -9.46 10.20
C ASP A 161 0.06 -8.77 10.55
N LEU A 162 0.13 -7.44 10.59
CA LEU A 162 1.33 -6.73 11.06
C LEU A 162 1.47 -6.81 12.59
N GLU A 163 0.36 -7.03 13.31
CA GLU A 163 0.29 -7.01 14.77
C GLU A 163 0.67 -8.35 15.43
N ASP A 164 0.56 -9.45 14.70
CA ASP A 164 0.81 -10.80 15.22
C ASP A 164 2.32 -11.11 15.30
N GLY A 165 2.97 -10.54 16.33
CA GLY A 165 4.23 -11.08 16.86
C GLY A 165 5.42 -10.13 17.00
N ASP A 166 5.29 -8.84 16.66
CA ASP A 166 6.38 -7.87 16.84
C ASP A 166 6.04 -6.79 17.88
N PRO A 167 6.62 -6.84 19.10
CA PRO A 167 6.31 -5.90 20.18
C PRO A 167 6.72 -4.45 19.91
N VAL A 168 7.37 -4.17 18.76
CA VAL A 168 7.76 -2.83 18.33
C VAL A 168 6.57 -2.05 17.74
N TYR A 169 5.56 -2.74 17.20
CA TYR A 169 4.33 -2.14 16.67
C TYR A 169 3.18 -2.39 17.65
N GLY A 170 3.06 -1.50 18.65
CA GLY A 170 2.09 -1.63 19.74
C GLY A 170 0.69 -1.08 19.44
N ASP A 171 0.50 -0.37 18.32
CA ASP A 171 -0.73 0.29 17.92
C ASP A 171 -1.07 -0.01 16.46
N ILE A 172 -2.36 -0.06 16.11
CA ILE A 172 -2.84 -0.14 14.73
C ILE A 172 -2.25 1.03 13.95
N THR A 173 -1.42 0.75 12.95
CA THR A 173 -0.93 1.75 12.00
C THR A 173 -1.79 1.77 10.76
N ASP A 174 -2.01 2.98 10.23
CA ASP A 174 -2.70 3.13 8.96
C ASP A 174 -1.86 2.50 7.85
N ALA A 175 -2.51 1.77 6.94
CA ALA A 175 -1.87 1.15 5.79
C ALA A 175 -1.09 2.17 4.95
N GLU A 176 -1.52 3.44 4.93
CA GLU A 176 -0.80 4.55 4.29
C GLU A 176 0.62 4.71 4.82
N ASP A 177 0.75 4.73 6.15
CA ASP A 177 2.02 5.00 6.83
C ASP A 177 2.99 3.84 6.64
N ASP A 178 2.49 2.61 6.73
CA ASP A 178 3.29 1.41 6.47
C ASP A 178 3.75 1.33 5.01
N LEU A 179 2.89 1.69 4.06
CA LEU A 179 3.26 1.78 2.64
C LEU A 179 4.32 2.86 2.41
N LYS A 180 4.15 4.06 2.98
CA LYS A 180 5.14 5.15 2.88
C LYS A 180 6.49 4.73 3.45
N TYR A 181 6.48 4.08 4.61
CA TYR A 181 7.68 3.56 5.25
C TYR A 181 8.38 2.52 4.37
N TYR A 182 7.63 1.54 3.87
CA TYR A 182 8.13 0.52 2.97
C TYR A 182 8.76 1.13 1.70
N LEU A 183 8.06 2.05 1.03
CA LEU A 183 8.56 2.69 -0.18
C LEU A 183 9.78 3.57 0.07
N LYS A 184 9.91 4.15 1.26
CA LYS A 184 11.12 4.87 1.67
C LYS A 184 12.33 3.94 1.73
N ILE A 185 12.20 2.77 2.37
CA ILE A 185 13.29 1.77 2.43
C ILE A 185 13.69 1.33 1.01
N LEU A 186 12.70 1.06 0.15
CA LEU A 186 12.99 0.69 -1.24
C LEU A 186 13.65 1.81 -2.04
N ALA A 187 13.29 3.06 -1.77
CA ALA A 187 13.92 4.22 -2.41
C ALA A 187 15.38 4.38 -1.98
N GLU A 188 15.69 4.17 -0.70
CA GLU A 188 17.06 4.14 -0.19
C GLU A 188 17.87 3.01 -0.85
N LEU A 189 17.30 1.81 -0.98
CA LEU A 189 17.92 0.68 -1.69
C LEU A 189 18.26 1.01 -3.15
N VAL A 190 17.31 1.62 -3.89
CA VAL A 190 17.55 2.02 -5.28
C VAL A 190 18.60 3.11 -5.37
N LYS A 191 18.54 4.11 -4.48
CA LYS A 191 19.52 5.20 -4.43
C LYS A 191 20.93 4.66 -4.21
N ASP A 192 21.13 3.81 -3.20
CA ASP A 192 22.40 3.15 -2.92
C ASP A 192 22.91 2.36 -4.13
N GLY A 193 22.00 1.62 -4.79
CA GLY A 193 22.34 0.85 -6.00
C GLY A 193 22.81 1.74 -7.15
N LYS A 194 22.18 2.90 -7.33
CA LYS A 194 22.58 3.88 -8.36
C LYS A 194 23.92 4.53 -8.04
N GLU A 195 24.17 4.86 -6.78
CA GLU A 195 25.44 5.45 -6.36
C GLU A 195 26.62 4.48 -6.58
N LYS A 196 26.37 3.18 -6.43
CA LYS A 196 27.43 2.17 -6.53
C LYS A 196 27.60 1.56 -7.93
N PHE A 197 26.50 1.36 -8.66
CA PHE A 197 26.49 0.63 -9.94
C PHE A 197 25.79 1.39 -11.07
N GLY A 198 25.41 2.65 -10.87
CA GLY A 198 24.93 3.49 -11.95
C GLY A 198 26.07 3.88 -12.89
N ASP A 199 25.77 4.09 -14.17
CA ASP A 199 26.74 4.65 -15.09
C ASP A 199 27.09 6.08 -14.66
N GLU A 200 28.38 6.37 -14.48
CA GLU A 200 28.88 7.74 -14.57
C GLU A 200 28.65 8.20 -16.01
N GLY A 201 27.68 9.09 -16.21
CA GLY A 201 27.46 9.73 -17.51
C GLY A 201 28.67 10.52 -17.99
#